data_AF-A0A3M1C7S2-F1
#
_entry.id   AF-A0A3M1C7S2-F1
#
_cell.length_a   1.000
_cell.length_b   1.000
_cell.length_c   1.000
_cell.angle_alpha   90.00
_cell.angle_beta   90.00
_cell.angle_gamma   90.00
#
_symmetry.space_group_name_H-M   'P 1'
#
loop_
_entity.id
_entity.type
_entity.pdbx_description
1 polymer ?
#
loop_
_entity_poly.entity_id
_entity_poly.type
_entity_poly.pdbx_seq_one_letter_code
_entity_poly.pdbx_strand_id
1 'polypeptide(L)'
;MAFPRTEGNISPNHSEFGKDLKFLNEQFKLENMTPSSFFYQKVSATSAIMGHSMGGGASFLAAASYTNFTTLVNFAAANTNPSSISAAKNVTRPLLMFIGQNDGVTPPNNHQIPMFDSCASWCKTRVNITGGGHCYFANNNFNCSFGESTTSPQPTITRAEQQRRVFYLLKPYLNYMLKGSLADSITYFSRLQNTSEYTYVRQCSVVTDVKKNNLDKIPVFFPNPVKSIFRINQDGFVRISNILGMTVYEGNIKVNDMINAENWEAGVYLMNINGSVFKILKE
;
A
#
# COMPACT_ATOMS: atom_id res chain seq x y z
N MET A 1 9.15 16.13 9.48
CA MET A 1 7.70 16.23 9.18
C MET A 1 7.41 17.70 8.94
N ALA A 2 6.63 18.04 7.91
CA ALA A 2 6.22 19.40 7.61
C ALA A 2 4.70 19.50 7.78
N PHE A 3 4.22 20.63 8.32
CA PHE A 3 2.81 20.89 8.52
C PHE A 3 2.46 22.20 7.81
N PRO A 4 1.37 22.24 7.03
CA PRO A 4 0.89 23.49 6.47
C PRO A 4 0.41 24.40 7.61
N ARG A 5 0.64 25.70 7.45
CA ARG A 5 0.20 26.72 8.41
C ARG A 5 -1.04 27.45 7.96
N THR A 6 -1.28 27.46 6.65
CA THR A 6 -2.54 27.86 6.01
C THR A 6 -3.61 26.80 6.30
N GLU A 7 -4.89 27.20 6.27
CA GLU A 7 -6.02 26.31 6.53
C GLU A 7 -6.05 25.64 7.93
N GLY A 8 -5.37 26.23 8.93
CA GLY A 8 -5.40 25.78 10.33
C GLY A 8 -6.61 26.27 11.14
N ASN A 9 -7.58 26.93 10.49
CA ASN A 9 -8.78 27.45 11.14
C ASN A 9 -9.86 26.35 11.31
N ILE A 10 -10.97 26.67 11.96
CA ILE A 10 -12.06 25.71 12.25
C ILE A 10 -12.89 25.30 11.02
N SER A 11 -12.74 25.98 9.89
CA SER A 11 -13.52 25.75 8.67
C SER A 11 -12.64 26.00 7.44
N PRO A 12 -11.64 25.12 7.22
CA PRO A 12 -10.67 25.32 6.16
C PRO A 12 -11.30 25.20 4.77
N ASN A 13 -10.72 25.89 3.80
CA ASN A 13 -10.88 25.55 2.41
C ASN A 13 -10.11 24.26 2.11
N HIS A 14 -10.83 23.14 2.03
CA HIS A 14 -10.20 21.84 1.82
C HIS A 14 -9.42 21.75 0.51
N SER A 15 -9.82 22.48 -0.53
CA SER A 15 -9.09 22.48 -1.80
C SER A 15 -7.73 23.16 -1.66
N GLU A 16 -7.67 24.30 -0.96
CA GLU A 16 -6.40 24.98 -0.66
C GLU A 16 -5.55 24.14 0.28
N PHE A 17 -6.14 23.50 1.29
CA PHE A 17 -5.42 22.60 2.18
C PHE A 17 -4.78 21.44 1.40
N GLY A 18 -5.49 20.85 0.43
CA GLY A 18 -4.91 19.85 -0.47
C GLY A 18 -3.73 20.39 -1.29
N LYS A 19 -3.82 21.63 -1.79
CA LYS A 19 -2.71 22.30 -2.50
C LYS A 19 -1.52 22.55 -1.59
N ASP A 20 -1.74 22.93 -0.33
CA ASP A 20 -0.67 23.16 0.64
C ASP A 20 0.11 21.88 0.95
N LEU A 21 -0.59 20.75 1.10
CA LEU A 21 0.05 19.45 1.29
C LEU A 21 0.93 19.07 0.09
N LYS A 22 0.44 19.31 -1.13
CA LYS A 22 1.25 19.13 -2.36
C LYS A 22 2.46 20.07 -2.35
N PHE A 23 2.23 21.37 -2.12
CA PHE A 23 3.26 22.41 -2.12
C PHE A 23 4.39 22.08 -1.16
N LEU A 24 4.08 21.69 0.09
CA LEU A 24 5.11 21.35 1.06
C LEU A 24 5.98 20.18 0.60
N ASN A 25 5.38 19.16 0.00
CA ASN A 25 6.14 18.04 -0.52
C ASN A 25 7.07 18.45 -1.67
N GLU A 26 6.61 19.31 -2.58
CA GLU A 26 7.43 19.86 -3.67
C GLU A 26 8.54 20.76 -3.12
N GLN A 27 8.21 21.66 -2.20
CA GLN A 27 9.16 22.62 -1.64
C GLN A 27 10.29 21.90 -0.90
N PHE A 28 10.00 20.92 -0.04
CA PHE A 28 11.07 20.20 0.67
C PHE A 28 12.00 19.42 -0.28
N LYS A 29 11.48 18.93 -1.41
CA LYS A 29 12.31 18.29 -2.45
C LYS A 29 13.16 19.31 -3.21
N LEU A 30 12.65 20.52 -3.43
CA LEU A 30 13.43 21.63 -3.98
C LEU A 30 14.53 22.09 -3.01
N GLU A 31 14.19 22.30 -1.73
CA GLU A 31 15.14 22.67 -0.67
C GLU A 31 16.28 21.64 -0.53
N ASN A 32 16.01 20.36 -0.77
CA ASN A 32 17.03 19.31 -0.81
C ASN A 32 18.11 19.54 -1.88
N MET A 33 17.77 20.21 -2.97
CA MET A 33 18.67 20.48 -4.11
C MET A 33 19.29 21.89 -4.05
N THR A 34 18.85 22.74 -3.12
CA THR A 34 19.29 24.14 -3.00
C THR A 34 20.50 24.24 -2.06
N PRO A 35 21.72 24.57 -2.53
CA PRO A 35 22.93 24.56 -1.70
C PRO A 35 22.88 25.49 -0.48
N SER A 36 22.14 26.60 -0.56
CA SER A 36 21.95 27.54 0.54
C SER A 36 20.88 27.11 1.55
N SER A 37 20.15 26.03 1.28
CA SER A 37 19.08 25.55 2.17
C SER A 37 19.66 24.80 3.37
N PHE A 38 19.02 24.95 4.53
CA PHE A 38 19.26 24.09 5.68
C PHE A 38 19.04 22.59 5.36
N PHE A 39 18.14 22.29 4.41
CA PHE A 39 17.75 20.94 4.03
C PHE A 39 18.56 20.36 2.86
N TYR A 40 19.58 21.07 2.36
CA TYR A 40 20.41 20.59 1.27
C TYR A 40 20.97 19.19 1.56
N GLN A 41 20.64 18.23 0.69
CA GLN A 41 20.98 16.81 0.79
C GLN A 41 20.49 16.08 2.06
N LYS A 42 19.46 16.59 2.74
CA LYS A 42 18.91 16.00 3.99
C LYS A 42 17.48 15.45 3.85
N VAL A 43 16.88 15.52 2.66
CA VAL A 43 15.52 15.06 2.40
C VAL A 43 15.56 13.95 1.35
N SER A 44 14.89 12.83 1.64
CA SER A 44 14.75 11.73 0.68
C SER A 44 13.84 12.13 -0.50
N ALA A 45 14.04 11.49 -1.65
CA ALA A 45 13.09 11.56 -2.77
C ALA A 45 11.74 10.90 -2.44
N THR A 46 11.72 9.99 -1.46
CA THR A 46 10.51 9.34 -0.94
C THR A 46 9.79 10.21 0.08
N SER A 47 8.46 10.15 0.07
CA SER A 47 7.64 10.94 0.98
C SER A 47 6.25 10.35 1.20
N ALA A 48 5.65 10.67 2.35
CA ALA A 48 4.26 10.36 2.63
C ALA A 48 3.45 11.65 2.75
N ILE A 49 2.28 11.68 2.13
CA ILE A 49 1.25 12.69 2.43
C ILE A 49 0.32 12.07 3.45
N MET A 50 0.04 12.78 4.54
CA MET A 50 -0.78 12.24 5.63
C MET A 50 -1.75 13.27 6.19
N GLY A 51 -2.84 12.80 6.80
CA GLY A 51 -3.79 13.70 7.44
C GLY A 51 -4.84 13.00 8.31
N HIS A 52 -5.32 13.72 9.32
CA HIS A 52 -6.40 13.33 10.22
C HIS A 52 -7.69 14.09 9.88
N SER A 53 -8.86 13.44 9.99
CA SER A 53 -10.17 14.09 9.80
C SER A 53 -10.24 14.88 8.49
N MET A 54 -10.59 16.18 8.52
CA MET A 54 -10.57 17.07 7.35
C MET A 54 -9.22 17.09 6.61
N GLY A 55 -8.10 17.07 7.34
CA GLY A 55 -6.76 16.97 6.74
C GLY A 55 -6.54 15.64 6.03
N GLY A 56 -7.21 14.57 6.48
CA GLY A 56 -7.22 13.29 5.79
C GLY A 56 -8.03 13.31 4.49
N GLY A 57 -9.15 14.03 4.45
CA GLY A 57 -9.86 14.27 3.19
C GLY A 57 -9.07 15.17 2.24
N ALA A 58 -8.45 16.24 2.76
CA ALA A 58 -7.59 17.14 1.99
C ALA A 58 -6.38 16.41 1.39
N SER A 59 -5.83 15.39 2.05
CA SER A 59 -4.75 14.59 1.47
C SER A 59 -5.20 13.77 0.26
N PHE A 60 -6.46 13.33 0.18
CA PHE A 60 -7.02 12.75 -1.05
C PHE A 60 -7.15 13.80 -2.15
N LEU A 61 -7.57 15.03 -1.84
CA LEU A 61 -7.61 16.13 -2.81
C LEU A 61 -6.22 16.43 -3.37
N ALA A 62 -5.19 16.46 -2.51
CA ALA A 62 -3.80 16.60 -2.92
C ALA A 62 -3.39 15.46 -3.86
N ALA A 63 -3.59 14.22 -3.44
CA ALA A 63 -3.15 13.03 -4.15
C ALA A 63 -3.90 12.76 -5.47
N ALA A 64 -5.09 13.33 -5.65
CA ALA A 64 -5.90 13.12 -6.86
C ALA A 64 -5.30 13.78 -8.12
N SER A 65 -4.47 14.81 -7.95
CA SER A 65 -3.85 15.55 -9.05
C SER A 65 -2.32 15.57 -8.97
N TYR A 66 -1.75 14.79 -8.06
CA TYR A 66 -0.34 14.80 -7.75
C TYR A 66 0.16 13.39 -7.51
N THR A 67 1.28 13.01 -8.10
CA THR A 67 1.83 11.65 -7.94
C THR A 67 3.29 11.65 -7.51
N ASN A 68 3.95 12.80 -7.33
CA ASN A 68 5.36 12.85 -6.89
C ASN A 68 5.48 12.68 -5.36
N PHE A 69 4.88 11.62 -4.82
CA PHE A 69 4.99 11.14 -3.45
C PHE A 69 4.89 9.62 -3.43
N THR A 70 5.31 8.99 -2.34
CA THR A 70 5.46 7.53 -2.25
C THR A 70 4.21 6.83 -1.73
N THR A 71 3.57 7.35 -0.69
CA THR A 71 2.38 6.74 -0.08
C THR A 71 1.46 7.76 0.58
N LEU A 72 0.17 7.46 0.60
CA LEU A 72 -0.86 8.22 1.30
C LEU A 72 -1.20 7.51 2.61
N VAL A 73 -1.22 8.24 3.74
CA VAL A 73 -1.63 7.69 5.03
C VAL A 73 -2.72 8.54 5.67
N ASN A 74 -3.82 7.92 6.05
CA ASN A 74 -4.96 8.64 6.61
C ASN A 74 -5.38 8.12 7.97
N PHE A 75 -5.91 9.02 8.79
CA PHE A 75 -6.42 8.71 10.12
C PHE A 75 -7.84 9.30 10.24
N ALA A 76 -8.87 8.48 10.35
CA ALA A 76 -10.25 8.92 10.48
C ALA A 76 -10.63 10.03 9.46
N ALA A 77 -10.28 9.85 8.18
CA ALA A 77 -10.47 10.90 7.18
C ALA A 77 -11.94 11.34 7.04
N ALA A 78 -12.19 12.65 7.01
CA ALA A 78 -13.51 13.21 6.75
C ALA A 78 -13.69 13.40 5.24
N ASN A 79 -14.83 12.99 4.68
CA ASN A 79 -15.27 13.49 3.38
C ASN A 79 -15.33 15.04 3.39
N THR A 80 -14.70 15.67 2.41
CA THR A 80 -14.54 17.14 2.33
C THR A 80 -15.47 17.77 1.30
N ASN A 81 -15.39 19.10 1.19
CA ASN A 81 -15.88 19.85 0.03
C ASN A 81 -14.71 20.63 -0.60
N PRO A 82 -14.28 20.32 -1.84
CA PRO A 82 -14.80 19.30 -2.75
C PRO A 82 -14.65 17.86 -2.21
N SER A 83 -15.45 16.93 -2.73
CA SER A 83 -15.54 15.56 -2.19
C SER A 83 -14.24 14.77 -2.33
N SER A 84 -13.68 14.35 -1.20
CA SER A 84 -12.52 13.46 -1.17
C SER A 84 -12.87 12.03 -1.61
N ILE A 85 -14.12 11.59 -1.48
CA ILE A 85 -14.60 10.34 -2.10
C ILE A 85 -14.47 10.41 -3.62
N SER A 86 -14.87 11.53 -4.23
CA SER A 86 -14.71 11.71 -5.68
C SER A 86 -13.23 11.81 -6.08
N ALA A 87 -12.42 12.52 -5.29
CA ALA A 87 -11.00 12.64 -5.53
C ALA A 87 -10.24 11.32 -5.40
N ALA A 88 -10.66 10.43 -4.49
CA ALA A 88 -10.06 9.11 -4.29
C ALA A 88 -9.99 8.28 -5.59
N LYS A 89 -10.97 8.44 -6.49
CA LYS A 89 -10.99 7.79 -7.83
C LYS A 89 -9.76 8.11 -8.70
N ASN A 90 -9.02 9.16 -8.39
CA ASN A 90 -7.80 9.56 -9.11
C ASN A 90 -6.53 9.31 -8.30
N VAL A 91 -6.63 8.86 -7.04
CA VAL A 91 -5.47 8.56 -6.20
C VAL A 91 -4.91 7.21 -6.58
N THR A 92 -3.73 7.20 -7.20
CA THR A 92 -3.08 5.98 -7.69
C THR A 92 -1.95 5.48 -6.78
N ARG A 93 -1.42 6.30 -5.87
CA ARG A 93 -0.35 5.87 -4.94
C ARG A 93 -0.87 4.93 -3.86
N PRO A 94 0.00 4.09 -3.25
CA PRO A 94 -0.36 3.25 -2.11
C PRO A 94 -1.09 4.03 -1.02
N LEU A 95 -2.07 3.37 -0.39
CA LEU A 95 -2.88 3.95 0.66
C LEU A 95 -2.82 3.05 1.91
N LEU A 96 -2.52 3.65 3.06
CA LEU A 96 -2.78 3.07 4.37
C LEU A 96 -3.77 3.94 5.14
N MET A 97 -4.99 3.46 5.33
CA MET A 97 -6.06 4.18 6.00
C MET A 97 -6.37 3.55 7.36
N PHE A 98 -6.34 4.35 8.41
CA PHE A 98 -6.78 3.96 9.75
C PHE A 98 -8.15 4.56 10.06
N ILE A 99 -9.00 3.76 10.68
CA ILE A 99 -10.36 4.12 11.10
C ILE A 99 -10.53 3.74 12.56
N GLY A 100 -11.17 4.59 13.36
CA GLY A 100 -11.69 4.18 14.67
C GLY A 100 -13.01 3.47 14.46
N GLN A 101 -13.16 2.24 14.98
CA GLN A 101 -14.43 1.50 14.86
C GLN A 101 -15.62 2.29 15.38
N ASN A 102 -15.40 3.04 16.46
CA ASN A 102 -16.40 3.87 17.12
C ASN A 102 -16.21 5.36 16.79
N ASP A 103 -15.79 5.68 15.57
CA ASP A 103 -15.75 7.05 15.09
C ASP A 103 -17.17 7.59 14.87
N GLY A 104 -17.68 8.32 15.87
CA GLY A 104 -18.98 9.01 15.81
C GLY A 104 -18.94 10.39 15.13
N VAL A 105 -17.74 10.96 14.89
CA VAL A 105 -17.58 12.31 14.32
C VAL A 105 -17.64 12.25 12.79
N THR A 106 -16.93 11.28 12.20
CA THR A 106 -16.95 10.97 10.78
C THR A 106 -17.29 9.50 10.61
N PRO A 107 -18.59 9.13 10.69
CA PRO A 107 -19.01 7.74 10.65
C PRO A 107 -18.40 6.96 9.46
N PRO A 108 -17.75 5.80 9.70
CA PRO A 108 -17.02 5.05 8.68
C PRO A 108 -17.76 4.84 7.36
N ASN A 109 -19.05 4.51 7.43
CA ASN A 109 -19.90 4.23 6.27
C ASN A 109 -20.14 5.45 5.38
N ASN A 110 -19.98 6.67 5.91
CA ASN A 110 -20.27 7.91 5.19
C ASN A 110 -19.00 8.63 4.71
N HIS A 111 -17.84 8.30 5.27
CA HIS A 111 -16.57 8.98 4.96
C HIS A 111 -15.50 7.99 4.48
N GLN A 112 -14.88 7.24 5.38
CA GLN A 112 -13.65 6.51 5.10
C GLN A 112 -13.87 5.26 4.24
N ILE A 113 -14.98 4.52 4.44
CA ILE A 113 -15.29 3.33 3.63
C ILE A 113 -15.53 3.71 2.16
N PRO A 114 -16.42 4.68 1.83
CA PRO A 114 -16.59 5.14 0.46
C PRO A 114 -15.30 5.70 -0.18
N MET A 115 -14.47 6.42 0.59
CA MET A 115 -13.15 6.88 0.12
C MET A 115 -12.24 5.70 -0.22
N PHE A 116 -12.17 4.69 0.64
CA PHE A 116 -11.36 3.50 0.41
C PHE A 116 -11.84 2.72 -0.81
N ASP A 117 -13.15 2.45 -0.92
CA ASP A 117 -13.72 1.62 -1.98
C ASP A 117 -13.56 2.28 -3.35
N SER A 118 -13.78 3.59 -3.44
CA SER A 118 -13.60 4.37 -4.67
C SER A 118 -12.13 4.63 -5.04
N CYS A 119 -11.19 4.45 -4.10
CA CYS A 119 -9.78 4.78 -4.32
C CYS A 119 -9.15 3.94 -5.44
N ALA A 120 -8.54 4.59 -6.44
CA ALA A 120 -7.86 3.94 -7.57
C ALA A 120 -6.44 3.45 -7.26
N SER A 121 -6.06 3.44 -5.98
CA SER A 121 -4.74 2.99 -5.54
C SER A 121 -4.49 1.56 -5.98
N TRP A 122 -3.35 1.31 -6.62
CA TRP A 122 -2.93 -0.05 -6.98
C TRP A 122 -2.64 -0.90 -5.74
N CYS A 123 -2.51 -0.30 -4.56
CA CYS A 123 -2.33 -1.03 -3.32
C CYS A 123 -2.83 -0.25 -2.11
N LYS A 124 -4.01 -0.61 -1.63
CA LYS A 124 -4.68 0.03 -0.51
C LYS A 124 -4.94 -0.95 0.63
N THR A 125 -4.70 -0.50 1.85
CA THR A 125 -5.03 -1.20 3.08
C THR A 125 -5.83 -0.27 3.98
N ARG A 126 -6.97 -0.74 4.48
CA ARG A 126 -7.77 -0.07 5.50
C ARG A 126 -7.72 -0.89 6.77
N VAL A 127 -7.41 -0.26 7.89
CA VAL A 127 -7.32 -0.86 9.22
C VAL A 127 -8.36 -0.20 10.11
N ASN A 128 -9.25 -1.01 10.68
CA ASN A 128 -10.28 -0.58 11.60
C ASN A 128 -9.85 -0.94 13.04
N ILE A 129 -9.51 0.06 13.84
CA ILE A 129 -9.06 -0.11 15.22
C ILE A 129 -10.26 -0.43 16.10
N THR A 130 -10.30 -1.64 16.68
CA THR A 130 -11.40 -2.12 17.51
C THR A 130 -11.56 -1.23 18.75
N GLY A 131 -12.76 -0.69 18.95
CA GLY A 131 -13.08 0.26 20.03
C GLY A 131 -12.45 1.65 19.89
N GLY A 132 -11.69 1.92 18.83
CA GLY A 132 -11.05 3.22 18.60
C GLY A 132 -12.04 4.31 18.19
N GLY A 133 -11.73 5.57 18.50
CA GLY A 133 -12.52 6.75 18.15
C GLY A 133 -11.87 7.64 17.09
N HIS A 134 -12.49 8.78 16.84
CA HIS A 134 -12.06 9.81 15.91
C HIS A 134 -10.83 10.59 16.40
N CYS A 135 -10.87 11.10 17.64
CA CYS A 135 -9.89 12.08 18.12
C CYS A 135 -8.63 11.45 18.70
N TYR A 136 -8.64 10.13 18.90
CA TYR A 136 -7.55 9.41 19.56
C TYR A 136 -6.35 9.14 18.64
N PHE A 137 -6.45 9.49 17.35
CA PHE A 137 -5.31 9.51 16.42
C PHE A 137 -4.34 10.67 16.67
N ALA A 138 -4.74 11.69 17.43
CA ALA A 138 -3.93 12.86 17.74
C ALA A 138 -3.78 13.05 19.25
N ASN A 139 -2.88 13.97 19.65
CA ASN A 139 -2.81 14.44 21.02
C ASN A 139 -4.15 15.07 21.44
N ASN A 140 -4.43 15.08 22.74
CA ASN A 140 -5.67 15.64 23.24
C ASN A 140 -5.84 17.10 22.80
N ASN A 141 -6.99 17.39 22.20
CA ASN A 141 -7.38 18.72 21.77
C ASN A 141 -8.80 18.96 22.27
N PHE A 142 -9.02 20.06 22.98
CA PHE A 142 -10.32 20.33 23.60
C PHE A 142 -11.46 20.33 22.57
N ASN A 143 -11.28 20.99 21.42
CA ASN A 143 -12.31 21.09 20.39
C ASN A 143 -12.66 19.71 19.80
N CYS A 144 -11.65 18.88 19.55
CA CYS A 144 -11.87 17.52 19.05
C CYS A 144 -12.59 16.67 20.11
N SER A 145 -12.06 16.63 21.34
CA SER A 145 -12.61 15.81 22.42
C SER A 145 -14.03 16.24 22.81
N PHE A 146 -14.31 17.54 22.83
CA PHE A 146 -15.67 18.06 23.05
C PHE A 146 -16.60 17.64 21.91
N GLY A 147 -16.18 17.83 20.65
CA GLY A 147 -16.95 17.38 19.49
C GLY A 147 -17.27 15.88 19.56
N GLU A 148 -16.25 15.05 19.79
CA GLU A 148 -16.39 13.60 19.92
C GLU A 148 -17.35 13.21 21.05
N SER A 149 -17.32 13.88 22.20
CA SER A 149 -18.21 13.59 23.34
C SER A 149 -19.71 13.77 23.06
N THR A 150 -20.05 14.53 22.02
CA THR A 150 -21.44 14.77 21.60
C THR A 150 -21.94 13.80 20.52
N THR A 151 -21.09 12.85 20.11
CA THR A 151 -21.39 11.91 19.02
C THR A 151 -21.70 10.50 19.53
N SER A 152 -22.10 9.60 18.64
CA SER A 152 -22.28 8.18 18.94
C SER A 152 -21.90 7.35 17.72
N PRO A 153 -21.24 6.19 17.89
CA PRO A 153 -20.76 5.60 19.15
C PRO A 153 -19.57 6.35 19.77
N GLN A 154 -19.29 6.09 21.06
CA GLN A 154 -18.12 6.60 21.78
C GLN A 154 -16.95 5.60 21.73
N PRO A 155 -15.68 6.06 21.77
CA PRO A 155 -14.52 5.18 21.90
C PRO A 155 -14.59 4.32 23.18
N THR A 156 -14.19 3.06 23.10
CA THR A 156 -14.15 2.11 24.24
C THR A 156 -12.75 1.73 24.69
N ILE A 157 -11.72 2.21 24.00
CA ILE A 157 -10.30 2.10 24.40
C ILE A 157 -9.75 3.48 24.74
N THR A 158 -8.60 3.56 25.41
CA THR A 158 -7.96 4.87 25.69
C THR A 158 -7.24 5.42 24.45
N ARG A 159 -6.96 6.72 24.44
CA ARG A 159 -6.12 7.36 23.41
C ARG A 159 -4.74 6.71 23.29
N ALA A 160 -4.08 6.45 24.42
CA ALA A 160 -2.76 5.82 24.44
C ALA A 160 -2.81 4.42 23.81
N GLU A 161 -3.86 3.66 24.09
CA GLU A 161 -4.07 2.34 23.53
C GLU A 161 -4.32 2.39 22.01
N GLN A 162 -5.17 3.31 21.53
CA GLN A 162 -5.37 3.51 20.10
C GLN A 162 -4.08 3.90 19.38
N GLN A 163 -3.31 4.85 19.93
CA GLN A 163 -2.05 5.29 19.34
C GLN A 163 -1.02 4.14 19.32
N ARG A 164 -0.96 3.32 20.37
CA ARG A 164 -0.11 2.12 20.39
C ARG A 164 -0.45 1.17 19.25
N ARG A 165 -1.74 0.85 19.05
CA ARG A 165 -2.23 -0.02 17.96
C ARG A 165 -1.92 0.55 16.58
N VAL A 166 -2.11 1.86 16.39
CA VAL A 166 -1.78 2.54 15.14
C VAL A 166 -0.28 2.50 14.87
N PHE A 167 0.55 2.86 15.85
CA PHE A 167 2.01 2.86 15.68
C PHE A 167 2.61 1.47 15.51
N TYR A 168 1.97 0.44 16.05
CA TYR A 168 2.34 -0.96 15.86
C TYR A 168 2.39 -1.34 14.37
N LEU A 169 1.47 -0.80 13.56
CA LEU A 169 1.43 -1.00 12.11
C LEU A 169 2.12 0.12 11.32
N LEU A 170 1.92 1.37 11.72
CA LEU A 170 2.37 2.54 10.96
C LEU A 170 3.89 2.65 10.88
N LYS A 171 4.62 2.40 11.99
CA LYS A 171 6.08 2.53 12.02
C LYS A 171 6.79 1.61 11.02
N PRO A 172 6.57 0.28 11.04
CA PRO A 172 7.17 -0.60 10.05
C PRO A 172 6.67 -0.29 8.63
N TYR A 173 5.39 0.09 8.46
CA TYR A 173 4.89 0.52 7.15
C TYR A 173 5.67 1.71 6.57
N LEU A 174 5.89 2.77 7.36
CA LEU A 174 6.63 3.94 6.90
C LEU A 174 8.11 3.63 6.65
N ASN A 175 8.74 2.79 7.46
CA ASN A 175 10.12 2.35 7.20
C ASN A 175 10.20 1.55 5.89
N TYR A 176 9.25 0.65 5.64
CA TYR A 176 9.18 -0.08 4.38
C TYR A 176 8.99 0.86 3.20
N MET A 177 7.94 1.69 3.23
CA MET A 177 7.57 2.54 2.09
C MET A 177 8.56 3.67 1.83
N LEU A 178 9.11 4.29 2.88
CA LEU A 178 9.94 5.49 2.73
C LEU A 178 11.45 5.20 2.78
N LYS A 179 11.87 4.10 3.40
CA LYS A 179 13.30 3.73 3.52
C LYS A 179 13.67 2.44 2.80
N GLY A 180 12.71 1.74 2.20
CA GLY A 180 12.96 0.48 1.50
C GLY A 180 13.31 -0.70 2.41
N SER A 181 13.01 -0.61 3.71
CA SER A 181 13.36 -1.66 4.68
C SER A 181 12.53 -2.94 4.46
N LEU A 182 13.16 -3.99 3.93
CA LEU A 182 12.52 -5.29 3.73
C LEU A 182 12.15 -5.98 5.05
N ALA A 183 12.98 -5.85 6.08
CA ALA A 183 12.69 -6.38 7.41
C ALA A 183 11.43 -5.73 8.03
N ASP A 184 11.27 -4.42 7.86
CA ASP A 184 10.05 -3.72 8.27
C ASP A 184 8.84 -4.10 7.39
N SER A 185 9.05 -4.47 6.12
CA SER A 185 7.97 -4.98 5.28
C SER A 185 7.40 -6.30 5.82
N ILE A 186 8.29 -7.25 6.18
CA ILE A 186 7.91 -8.53 6.80
C ILE A 186 7.22 -8.27 8.14
N THR A 187 7.78 -7.36 8.94
CA THR A 187 7.19 -6.95 10.23
C THR A 187 5.79 -6.38 10.04
N TYR A 188 5.59 -5.47 9.10
CA TYR A 188 4.27 -4.89 8.81
C TYR A 188 3.26 -5.96 8.38
N PHE A 189 3.62 -6.83 7.43
CA PHE A 189 2.70 -7.86 6.95
C PHE A 189 2.39 -8.92 8.01
N SER A 190 3.39 -9.35 8.79
CA SER A 190 3.19 -10.26 9.92
C SER A 190 2.23 -9.65 10.96
N ARG A 191 2.44 -8.37 11.33
CA ARG A 191 1.56 -7.66 12.26
C ARG A 191 0.16 -7.49 11.71
N LEU A 192 0.01 -7.19 10.43
CA LEU A 192 -1.30 -7.01 9.81
C LEU A 192 -2.19 -8.26 9.97
N GLN A 193 -1.61 -9.47 9.98
CA GLN A 193 -2.33 -10.73 10.23
C GLN A 193 -2.72 -10.97 11.70
N ASN A 194 -2.14 -10.23 12.65
CA ASN A 194 -2.50 -10.33 14.06
C ASN A 194 -3.69 -9.41 14.38
N THR A 195 -4.91 -9.91 14.12
CA THR A 195 -6.14 -9.11 14.11
C THR A 195 -6.91 -9.10 15.44
N SER A 196 -6.24 -9.28 16.59
CA SER A 196 -6.91 -9.23 17.90
C SER A 196 -7.38 -7.81 18.27
N GLU A 197 -6.66 -6.78 17.82
CA GLU A 197 -6.87 -5.38 18.22
C GLU A 197 -7.45 -4.48 17.11
N TYR A 198 -7.58 -5.04 15.91
CA TYR A 198 -8.09 -4.38 14.71
C TYR A 198 -8.51 -5.41 13.68
N THR A 199 -9.38 -5.00 12.76
CA THR A 199 -9.62 -5.72 11.50
C THR A 199 -8.99 -4.95 10.35
N TYR A 200 -8.76 -5.60 9.21
CA TYR A 200 -8.26 -4.91 8.03
C TYR A 200 -8.87 -5.44 6.74
N VAL A 201 -8.91 -4.58 5.73
CA VAL A 201 -9.18 -4.94 4.34
C VAL A 201 -7.97 -4.51 3.54
N ARG A 202 -7.44 -5.43 2.73
CA ARG A 202 -6.29 -5.17 1.89
C ARG A 202 -6.61 -5.52 0.44
N GLN A 203 -6.49 -4.53 -0.45
CA GLN A 203 -6.72 -4.68 -1.88
C GLN A 203 -5.49 -4.16 -2.60
N CYS A 204 -4.76 -5.07 -3.23
CA CYS A 204 -3.52 -4.75 -3.89
C CYS A 204 -3.56 -5.46 -5.23
N SER A 205 -3.33 -4.73 -6.32
CA SER A 205 -3.11 -5.30 -7.63
C SER A 205 -1.83 -6.12 -7.53
N VAL A 206 -2.00 -7.42 -7.22
CA VAL A 206 -0.91 -8.37 -7.31
C VAL A 206 -0.48 -8.37 -8.78
N VAL A 207 0.82 -8.24 -9.03
CA VAL A 207 1.36 -8.65 -10.33
C VAL A 207 1.37 -10.18 -10.35
N THR A 208 0.19 -10.81 -10.26
CA THR A 208 -0.08 -12.23 -10.53
C THR A 208 -1.60 -12.47 -10.43
N ASP A 209 -2.28 -12.42 -11.57
CA ASP A 209 -2.83 -13.64 -12.17
C ASP A 209 -3.20 -13.29 -13.62
N VAL A 210 -2.58 -13.98 -14.57
CA VAL A 210 -3.13 -14.02 -15.92
C VAL A 210 -4.55 -14.56 -15.76
N LYS A 211 -5.52 -13.77 -16.20
CA LYS A 211 -6.96 -14.07 -16.25
C LYS A 211 -7.24 -15.58 -16.23
N LYS A 212 -8.15 -15.99 -15.35
CA LYS A 212 -8.84 -17.30 -15.29
C LYS A 212 -9.60 -17.71 -16.58
N ASN A 213 -9.22 -17.17 -17.74
CA ASN A 213 -9.91 -17.30 -19.02
C ASN A 213 -9.15 -18.15 -20.06
N ASN A 214 -8.20 -19.00 -19.66
CA ASN A 214 -7.51 -19.90 -20.60
C ASN A 214 -7.40 -21.32 -20.04
N LEU A 215 -8.51 -21.92 -19.62
CA LEU A 215 -8.57 -23.37 -19.40
C LEU A 215 -8.45 -24.16 -20.71
N ASP A 216 -8.54 -23.49 -21.86
CA ASP A 216 -8.42 -24.09 -23.20
C ASP A 216 -7.00 -24.02 -23.80
N LYS A 217 -6.02 -23.45 -23.08
CA LYS A 217 -4.63 -23.43 -23.57
C LYS A 217 -3.86 -24.63 -23.04
N ILE A 218 -3.37 -25.46 -23.96
CA ILE A 218 -2.38 -26.50 -23.68
C ILE A 218 -1.22 -25.84 -22.91
N PRO A 219 -0.86 -26.34 -21.71
CA PRO A 219 0.20 -25.74 -20.94
C PRO A 219 1.52 -25.82 -21.72
N VAL A 220 2.31 -24.75 -21.66
CA VAL A 220 3.61 -24.66 -22.37
C VAL A 220 4.55 -25.77 -21.91
N PHE A 221 4.39 -26.27 -20.69
CA PHE A 221 5.09 -27.46 -20.23
C PHE A 221 4.28 -28.22 -19.17
N PHE A 222 4.51 -29.52 -19.05
CA PHE A 222 3.84 -30.37 -18.06
C PHE A 222 4.66 -31.66 -17.78
N PRO A 223 4.51 -32.33 -16.63
CA PRO A 223 3.72 -31.88 -15.48
C PRO A 223 4.39 -30.69 -14.76
N ASN A 224 3.62 -29.98 -13.95
CA ASN A 224 4.13 -29.01 -13.00
C ASN A 224 3.21 -29.06 -11.76
N PRO A 225 3.65 -29.62 -10.62
CA PRO A 225 5.04 -29.92 -10.27
C PRO A 225 5.72 -31.06 -11.06
N VAL A 226 7.04 -30.97 -11.18
CA VAL A 226 7.95 -31.91 -11.87
C VAL A 226 8.59 -32.81 -10.83
N LYS A 227 8.63 -34.12 -11.08
CA LYS A 227 9.41 -35.08 -10.27
C LYS A 227 10.75 -35.42 -10.90
N SER A 228 10.73 -35.90 -12.14
CA SER A 228 11.94 -36.32 -12.84
C SER A 228 12.03 -35.75 -14.24
N ILE A 229 10.92 -35.73 -14.99
CA ILE A 229 10.90 -35.28 -16.39
C ILE A 229 9.69 -34.39 -16.59
N PHE A 230 9.85 -33.37 -17.42
CA PHE A 230 8.73 -32.58 -17.95
C PHE A 230 8.90 -32.34 -19.44
N ARG A 231 7.77 -32.19 -20.12
CA ARG A 231 7.66 -31.97 -21.55
C ARG A 231 7.38 -30.52 -21.84
N ILE A 232 7.96 -29.99 -22.90
CA ILE A 232 7.69 -28.63 -23.40
C ILE A 232 6.87 -28.73 -24.70
N ASN A 233 5.75 -28.01 -24.76
CA ASN A 233 4.80 -27.99 -25.88
C ASN A 233 5.01 -26.77 -26.79
N GLN A 234 6.24 -26.30 -26.94
CA GLN A 234 6.57 -25.12 -27.74
C GLN A 234 7.99 -25.22 -28.31
N ASP A 235 8.17 -24.76 -29.55
CA ASP A 235 9.49 -24.59 -30.15
C ASP A 235 10.18 -23.32 -29.63
N GLY A 236 11.49 -23.39 -29.40
CA GLY A 236 12.28 -22.19 -29.14
C GLY A 236 13.56 -22.45 -28.36
N PHE A 237 14.33 -21.39 -28.15
CA PHE A 237 15.45 -21.42 -27.23
C PHE A 237 14.93 -21.30 -25.80
N VAL A 238 15.27 -22.29 -24.98
CA VAL A 238 14.86 -22.40 -23.60
C VAL A 238 16.07 -22.13 -22.71
N ARG A 239 15.89 -21.27 -21.70
CA ARG A 239 16.83 -21.12 -20.58
C ARG A 239 16.09 -21.33 -19.28
N ILE A 240 16.57 -22.22 -18.44
CA ILE A 240 16.01 -22.50 -17.13
C ILE A 240 17.03 -22.11 -16.09
N SER A 241 16.60 -21.31 -15.11
CA SER A 241 17.44 -20.84 -14.03
C SER A 241 16.78 -21.13 -12.69
N ASN A 242 17.57 -21.32 -11.63
CA ASN A 242 17.03 -21.34 -10.27
C ASN A 242 16.65 -19.91 -9.81
N ILE A 243 16.08 -19.78 -8.60
CA ILE A 243 15.68 -18.48 -8.05
C ILE A 243 16.83 -17.47 -7.86
N LEU A 244 18.08 -17.93 -7.84
CA LEU A 244 19.26 -17.07 -7.75
C LEU A 244 19.75 -16.60 -9.14
N GLY A 245 19.06 -17.00 -10.22
CA GLY A 245 19.43 -16.66 -11.59
C GLY A 245 20.54 -17.53 -12.18
N MET A 246 20.97 -18.59 -11.48
CA MET A 246 21.95 -19.54 -12.03
C MET A 246 21.27 -20.45 -13.04
N THR A 247 21.83 -20.53 -14.26
CA THR A 247 21.29 -21.36 -15.34
C THR A 247 21.55 -22.83 -15.05
N VAL A 248 20.49 -23.64 -15.05
CA VAL A 248 20.53 -25.10 -14.82
C VAL A 248 20.30 -25.91 -16.09
N TYR A 249 19.72 -25.28 -17.12
CA TYR A 249 19.54 -25.86 -18.45
C TYR A 249 19.45 -24.75 -19.49
N GLU A 250 20.08 -24.93 -20.64
CA GLU A 250 19.84 -24.11 -21.82
C GLU A 250 19.96 -24.92 -23.11
N GLY A 251 19.10 -24.62 -24.10
CA GLY A 251 19.10 -25.34 -25.36
C GLY A 251 17.96 -24.97 -26.29
N ASN A 252 18.09 -25.34 -27.56
CA ASN A 252 16.99 -25.29 -28.51
C ASN A 252 16.11 -26.53 -28.34
N ILE A 253 14.81 -26.30 -28.21
CA ILE A 253 13.82 -27.33 -27.93
C ILE A 253 12.74 -27.30 -29.00
N LYS A 254 12.26 -28.48 -29.39
CA LYS A 254 11.10 -28.66 -30.26
C LYS A 254 9.85 -28.96 -29.44
N VAL A 255 8.68 -28.68 -30.00
CA VAL A 255 7.41 -29.15 -29.45
C VAL A 255 7.55 -30.63 -29.13
N ASN A 256 7.11 -31.00 -27.93
CA ASN A 256 7.08 -32.34 -27.38
C ASN A 256 8.41 -32.92 -26.85
N ASP A 257 9.50 -32.16 -26.87
CA ASP A 257 10.76 -32.56 -26.24
C ASP A 257 10.63 -32.65 -24.71
N MET A 258 11.49 -33.48 -24.12
CA MET A 258 11.52 -33.76 -22.70
C MET A 258 12.82 -33.24 -22.07
N ILE A 259 12.72 -32.59 -20.92
CA ILE A 259 13.87 -32.22 -20.08
C ILE A 259 13.91 -33.12 -18.86
N ASN A 260 15.08 -33.72 -18.61
CA ASN A 260 15.34 -34.46 -17.39
C ASN A 260 15.80 -33.50 -16.28
N ALA A 261 15.02 -33.46 -15.21
CA ALA A 261 15.21 -32.69 -13.98
C ALA A 261 15.42 -33.60 -12.75
N GLU A 262 15.68 -34.90 -12.91
CA GLU A 262 15.87 -35.86 -11.82
C GLU A 262 16.98 -35.45 -10.86
N ASN A 263 18.06 -34.88 -11.40
CA ASN A 263 19.21 -34.39 -10.63
C ASN A 263 19.04 -32.95 -10.11
N TRP A 264 17.87 -32.34 -10.30
CA TRP A 264 17.62 -30.99 -9.79
C TRP A 264 17.13 -31.07 -8.35
N GLU A 265 17.64 -30.19 -7.50
CA GLU A 265 17.16 -30.03 -6.13
C GLU A 265 15.68 -29.59 -6.11
N ALA A 266 14.93 -30.04 -5.12
CA ALA A 266 13.55 -29.61 -4.90
C ALA A 266 13.51 -28.08 -4.70
N GLY A 267 12.58 -27.40 -5.38
CA GLY A 267 12.53 -25.95 -5.35
C GLY A 267 11.81 -25.31 -6.54
N VAL A 268 12.06 -24.01 -6.72
CA VAL A 268 11.45 -23.19 -7.77
C VAL A 268 12.49 -22.86 -8.83
N TYR A 269 12.12 -23.07 -10.09
CA TYR A 269 12.92 -22.70 -11.25
C TYR A 269 12.10 -21.79 -12.18
N LEU A 270 12.79 -20.94 -12.93
CA LEU A 270 12.24 -20.02 -13.91
C LEU A 270 12.69 -20.44 -15.30
N MET A 271 11.73 -20.78 -16.16
CA MET A 271 11.96 -21.11 -17.56
C MET A 271 11.62 -19.92 -18.44
N ASN A 272 12.59 -19.42 -19.19
CA ASN A 272 12.38 -18.45 -20.26
C ASN A 272 12.35 -19.18 -21.62
N ILE A 273 11.28 -18.99 -22.38
CA ILE A 273 11.17 -19.44 -23.77
C ILE A 273 10.48 -18.34 -24.59
N ASN A 274 11.08 -17.94 -25.71
CA ASN A 274 10.56 -16.89 -26.60
C ASN A 274 10.19 -15.58 -25.86
N GLY A 275 10.96 -15.20 -24.84
CA GLY A 275 10.73 -13.99 -24.04
C GLY A 275 9.62 -14.11 -22.99
N SER A 276 8.96 -15.26 -22.89
CA SER A 276 7.96 -15.55 -21.84
C SER A 276 8.59 -16.35 -20.71
N VAL A 277 8.25 -16.02 -19.45
CA VAL A 277 8.79 -16.68 -18.26
C VAL A 277 7.70 -17.54 -17.59
N PHE A 278 8.05 -18.78 -17.29
CA PHE A 278 7.21 -19.78 -16.64
C PHE A 278 7.86 -20.30 -15.36
N LYS A 279 7.04 -20.60 -14.35
CA LYS A 279 7.50 -21.13 -13.06
C LYS A 279 7.42 -22.65 -13.04
N ILE A 280 8.54 -23.33 -12.85
CA ILE A 280 8.62 -24.78 -12.63
C ILE A 280 8.74 -25.03 -11.12
N LEU A 281 7.92 -25.93 -10.59
CA LEU A 281 8.02 -26.46 -9.24
C LEU A 281 8.66 -27.85 -9.33
N LYS A 282 9.82 -28.05 -8.70
CA LYS A 282 10.48 -29.36 -8.58
C LYS A 282 10.16 -29.94 -7.21
N GLU A 283 9.57 -31.13 -7.18
CA GLU A 283 9.36 -31.96 -5.99
C GLU A 283 10.45 -33.00 -5.84
#